data_AF-A0A2S9DL99-F1
#
_entry.id   AF-A0A2S9DL99-F1
#
_cell.length_a   1.000
_cell.length_b   1.000
_cell.length_c   1.000
_cell.angle_alpha   90.00
_cell.angle_beta   90.00
_cell.angle_gamma   90.00
#
_symmetry.space_group_name_H-M   'P 1'
#
loop_
_entity.id
_entity.type
_entity.pdbx_description
1 polymer ?
#
loop_
_entity_poly.entity_id
_entity_poly.type
_entity_poly.pdbx_seq_one_letter_code
_entity_poly.pdbx_strand_id
1 'polypeptide(L)'
;MYTVFSSPTANGYKILLMLEALAVSYDICHIHLAGDEQHLPAYMQVIPHAKISVLLDNDNQQVVVESATVLLYLAEKHTRFGGTSPVQRWQVMQWLIWQVSTLIAKPRAAIGSSVAEPDNRLGCSRFPSAPARPTVACVSISSR
;
A
#
# COMPACT_ATOMS: atom_id res chain seq x y z
N MET A 1 2.47 -2.00 -15.60
CA MET A 1 1.82 -0.72 -15.22
C MET A 1 1.22 -0.85 -13.82
N TYR A 2 1.27 0.20 -12.99
CA TYR A 2 0.78 0.15 -11.59
C TYR A 2 -0.49 0.95 -11.36
N THR A 3 -1.30 0.52 -10.38
CA THR A 3 -2.40 1.33 -9.84
C THR A 3 -2.21 1.51 -8.34
N VAL A 4 -2.22 2.74 -7.84
CA VAL A 4 -1.98 3.04 -6.43
C VAL A 4 -3.27 3.54 -5.78
N PHE A 5 -3.73 2.85 -4.74
CA PHE A 5 -4.82 3.36 -3.89
C PHE A 5 -4.21 4.22 -2.79
N SER A 6 -4.41 5.54 -2.88
CA SER A 6 -3.68 6.53 -2.08
C SER A 6 -4.57 7.67 -1.59
N SER A 7 -4.10 8.35 -0.55
CA SER A 7 -4.67 9.56 0.04
C SER A 7 -3.51 10.46 0.49
N PRO A 8 -3.66 11.79 0.64
CA PRO A 8 -2.57 12.71 0.96
C PRO A 8 -2.03 12.52 2.39
N THR A 9 -1.34 11.41 2.60
CA THR A 9 -0.76 10.97 3.88
C THR A 9 0.71 10.61 3.67
N ALA A 10 1.51 10.62 4.74
CA ALA A 10 2.91 10.23 4.65
C ALA A 10 3.12 8.83 4.05
N ASN A 11 2.24 7.87 4.36
CA ASN A 11 2.32 6.52 3.80
C ASN A 11 1.91 6.48 2.32
N GLY A 12 0.94 7.30 1.90
CA GLY A 12 0.55 7.44 0.50
C GLY A 12 1.68 8.00 -0.35
N TYR A 13 2.36 9.04 0.14
CA TYR A 13 3.47 9.67 -0.59
C TYR A 13 4.69 8.75 -0.74
N LYS A 14 4.94 7.81 0.20
CA LYS A 14 6.08 6.86 0.07
C LYS A 14 6.03 6.07 -1.24
N ILE A 15 4.85 5.54 -1.58
CA ILE A 15 4.69 4.72 -2.79
C ILE A 15 4.85 5.58 -4.04
N LEU A 16 4.20 6.75 -4.07
CA LEU A 16 4.27 7.66 -5.21
C LEU A 16 5.71 8.13 -5.47
N LEU A 17 6.44 8.54 -4.42
CA LEU A 17 7.84 8.95 -4.53
C LEU A 17 8.74 7.83 -5.05
N MET A 18 8.50 6.58 -4.63
CA MET A 18 9.25 5.43 -5.14
C MET A 18 8.99 5.18 -6.62
N LEU A 19 7.73 5.28 -7.07
CA LEU A 19 7.37 5.11 -8.48
C LEU A 19 7.96 6.22 -9.36
N GLU A 20 7.94 7.47 -8.88
CA GLU A 20 8.62 8.60 -9.52
C GLU A 20 10.14 8.38 -9.61
N ALA A 21 10.79 7.95 -8.52
CA ALA A 21 12.22 7.67 -8.50
C ALA A 21 12.62 6.49 -9.43
N LEU A 22 11.69 5.58 -9.68
CA LEU A 22 11.82 4.49 -10.64
C LEU A 22 11.56 4.92 -12.08
N ALA A 23 10.94 6.09 -12.30
CA ALA A 23 10.50 6.59 -13.60
C ALA A 23 9.56 5.61 -14.32
N VAL A 24 8.57 5.06 -13.60
CA VAL A 24 7.58 4.10 -14.13
C VAL A 24 6.18 4.69 -14.13
N SER A 25 5.38 4.32 -15.12
CA SER A 25 3.99 4.79 -15.23
C SER A 25 3.08 4.12 -14.20
N TYR A 26 2.19 4.92 -13.62
CA TYR A 26 1.18 4.48 -12.68
C TYR A 26 -0.09 5.34 -12.75
N ASP A 27 -1.21 4.75 -12.37
CA ASP A 27 -2.46 5.46 -12.12
C ASP A 27 -2.68 5.65 -10.61
N ILE A 28 -3.35 6.74 -10.23
CA ILE A 28 -3.75 6.98 -8.84
C ILE A 28 -5.26 6.80 -8.69
N CYS A 29 -5.63 5.98 -7.73
CA CYS A 29 -6.97 5.81 -7.22
C CYS A 29 -7.05 6.55 -5.88
N HIS A 30 -7.67 7.73 -5.86
CA HIS A 30 -7.80 8.52 -4.65
C HIS A 30 -8.86 7.93 -3.71
N ILE A 31 -8.49 7.75 -2.44
CA ILE A 31 -9.38 7.29 -1.37
C ILE A 31 -9.59 8.44 -0.38
N HIS A 32 -10.83 8.86 -0.19
CA HIS A 32 -11.22 9.92 0.72
C HIS A 32 -11.37 9.38 2.16
N LEU A 33 -10.29 9.47 2.93
CA LEU A 33 -10.27 8.96 4.31
C LEU A 33 -11.22 9.71 5.26
N ALA A 34 -11.45 11.01 5.06
CA ALA A 34 -12.39 11.77 5.88
C ALA A 34 -13.85 11.40 5.60
N GLY A 35 -14.14 10.85 4.41
CA GLY A 35 -15.43 10.26 4.03
C GLY A 35 -15.54 8.77 4.31
N ASP A 36 -14.56 8.16 4.99
CA ASP A 36 -14.54 6.75 5.38
C ASP A 36 -14.55 5.75 4.21
N GLU A 37 -14.12 6.18 3.01
CA GLU A 37 -14.16 5.38 1.79
C GLU A 37 -13.37 4.06 1.90
N GLN A 38 -12.34 4.00 2.76
CA GLN A 38 -11.57 2.79 3.02
C GLN A 38 -12.37 1.67 3.70
N HIS A 39 -13.55 1.96 4.23
CA HIS A 39 -14.48 0.98 4.81
C HIS A 39 -15.60 0.57 3.86
N LEU A 40 -15.64 1.12 2.64
CA LEU A 40 -16.63 0.71 1.65
C LEU A 40 -16.44 -0.77 1.27
N PRO A 41 -17.53 -1.55 1.11
CA PRO A 41 -17.43 -2.98 0.81
C PRO A 41 -16.57 -3.30 -0.41
N ALA A 42 -16.63 -2.46 -1.45
CA ALA A 42 -15.81 -2.61 -2.66
C ALA A 42 -14.31 -2.52 -2.37
N TYR A 43 -13.88 -1.63 -1.46
CA TYR A 43 -12.49 -1.51 -1.04
C TYR A 43 -12.08 -2.65 -0.11
N MET A 44 -12.94 -3.00 0.86
CA MET A 44 -12.66 -4.07 1.82
C MET A 44 -12.55 -5.46 1.19
N GLN A 45 -13.19 -5.69 0.04
CA GLN A 45 -13.00 -6.90 -0.77
C GLN A 45 -11.56 -7.04 -1.27
N VAL A 46 -10.87 -5.92 -1.52
CA VAL A 46 -9.47 -5.89 -1.92
C VAL A 46 -8.55 -5.88 -0.69
N ILE A 47 -8.90 -5.10 0.35
CA ILE A 47 -8.13 -4.97 1.59
C ILE A 47 -8.99 -5.14 2.83
N PRO A 48 -8.98 -6.33 3.45
CA PRO A 48 -9.80 -6.63 4.63
C PRO A 48 -9.51 -5.73 5.84
N HIS A 49 -8.30 -5.18 5.94
CA HIS A 49 -7.89 -4.30 7.04
C HIS A 49 -8.26 -2.83 6.85
N ALA A 50 -8.91 -2.47 5.73
CA ALA A 50 -9.38 -1.10 5.45
C ALA A 50 -8.28 -0.02 5.57
N LYS A 51 -7.04 -0.37 5.23
CA LYS A 51 -5.90 0.55 5.29
C LYS A 51 -5.43 0.93 3.89
N ILE A 52 -5.01 2.18 3.77
CA ILE A 52 -4.10 2.61 2.71
C ILE A 52 -2.66 2.52 3.25
N SER A 53 -1.63 2.39 2.43
CA SER A 53 -1.60 2.52 0.97
C SER A 53 -1.36 1.18 0.26
N VAL A 54 -1.81 1.09 -0.98
CA VAL A 54 -1.92 -0.16 -1.75
C VAL A 54 -1.32 0.03 -3.12
N LEU A 55 -0.60 -0.98 -3.59
CA LEU A 55 -0.15 -1.08 -4.96
C LEU A 55 -0.80 -2.30 -5.61
N LEU A 56 -1.48 -2.10 -6.73
CA LEU A 56 -1.82 -3.15 -7.67
C LEU A 56 -0.77 -3.16 -8.78
N ASP A 57 -0.04 -4.27 -8.90
CA ASP A 57 0.79 -4.55 -10.06
C ASP A 57 -0.08 -5.20 -11.14
N ASN A 58 -0.49 -4.41 -12.13
CA ASN A 58 -1.38 -4.89 -13.20
C ASN A 58 -0.69 -5.93 -14.10
N ASP A 59 0.64 -5.96 -14.15
CA ASP A 59 1.36 -6.91 -15.01
C ASP A 59 1.31 -8.33 -14.39
N ASN A 60 1.42 -8.40 -13.06
CA ASN A 60 1.45 -9.65 -12.30
C ASN A 60 0.12 -9.98 -11.62
N GLN A 61 -0.91 -9.13 -11.79
CA GLN A 61 -2.19 -9.23 -11.09
C GLN A 61 -2.04 -9.37 -9.57
N GLN A 62 -1.06 -8.67 -9.00
CA GLN A 62 -0.66 -8.80 -7.60
C GLN A 62 -1.04 -7.57 -6.81
N VAL A 63 -1.72 -7.78 -5.68
CA VAL A 63 -2.01 -6.74 -4.69
C VAL A 63 -0.93 -6.76 -3.62
N VAL A 64 -0.25 -5.63 -3.43
CA VAL A 64 0.77 -5.43 -2.41
C VAL A 64 0.30 -4.34 -1.46
N VAL A 65 0.25 -4.69 -0.18
CA VAL A 65 -0.25 -3.84 0.91
C VAL A 65 0.87 -3.49 1.86
N GLU A 66 0.64 -2.51 2.74
CA GLU A 66 1.63 -1.94 3.66
C GLU A 66 2.76 -1.20 2.93
N SER A 67 2.88 0.10 3.21
CA SER A 67 3.80 0.97 2.46
C SER A 67 5.25 0.47 2.42
N ALA A 68 5.77 -0.10 3.52
CA ALA A 68 7.12 -0.65 3.56
C ALA A 68 7.28 -1.90 2.70
N THR A 69 6.31 -2.81 2.71
CA THR A 69 6.29 -3.99 1.86
C THR A 69 6.21 -3.61 0.38
N VAL A 70 5.41 -2.59 0.04
CA VAL A 70 5.35 -2.04 -1.32
C VAL A 70 6.71 -1.50 -1.77
N LEU A 71 7.43 -0.78 -0.90
CA LEU A 71 8.77 -0.28 -1.23
C LEU A 71 9.76 -1.43 -1.49
N LEU A 72 9.74 -2.48 -0.66
CA LEU A 72 10.58 -3.67 -0.86
C LEU A 72 10.23 -4.40 -2.15
N TYR A 73 8.94 -4.57 -2.42
CA TYR A 73 8.45 -5.19 -3.65
C TYR A 73 8.93 -4.47 -4.90
N LEU A 74 8.77 -3.14 -4.94
CA LEU A 74 9.23 -2.32 -6.05
C LEU A 74 10.75 -2.33 -6.17
N ALA A 75 11.47 -2.32 -5.04
CA ALA A 75 12.92 -2.40 -5.02
C ALA A 75 13.44 -3.71 -5.62
N GLU A 76 12.80 -4.83 -5.29
CA GLU A 76 13.13 -6.15 -5.81
C GLU A 76 12.77 -6.27 -7.29
N LYS A 77 11.53 -5.93 -7.69
CA LYS A 77 11.05 -6.03 -9.07
C LYS A 77 11.88 -5.18 -10.04
N HIS A 78 12.38 -4.02 -9.60
CA HIS A 78 13.19 -3.13 -10.43
C HIS A 78 14.68 -3.23 -10.16
N THR A 79 15.13 -4.10 -9.26
CA THR A 79 16.54 -4.27 -8.88
C THR A 79 17.23 -2.96 -8.44
N ARG A 80 16.47 -2.04 -7.83
CA ARG A 80 16.93 -0.70 -7.41
C ARG A 80 16.56 -0.44 -5.96
N PHE A 81 17.34 0.39 -5.26
CA PHE A 81 17.05 0.87 -3.91
C PHE A 81 17.02 -0.18 -2.76
N GLY A 82 17.08 -1.48 -3.07
CA GLY A 82 17.13 -2.56 -2.07
C GLY A 82 18.53 -2.91 -1.52
N GLY A 83 19.59 -2.33 -2.09
CA GLY A 83 20.99 -2.69 -1.80
C GLY A 83 21.49 -3.84 -2.68
N THR A 84 22.78 -3.82 -3.04
CA THR A 84 23.36 -4.80 -3.98
C THR A 84 24.08 -5.95 -3.26
N SER A 85 24.51 -5.77 -2.02
CA SER A 85 25.14 -6.79 -1.17
C SER A 85 24.24 -7.21 0.01
N PRO A 86 24.47 -8.37 0.65
CA PRO A 86 23.75 -8.76 1.85
C PRO A 86 23.84 -7.71 2.97
N VAL A 87 25.01 -7.08 3.16
CA VAL A 87 25.20 -6.04 4.17
C VAL A 87 24.33 -4.81 3.88
N GLN A 88 24.31 -4.34 2.64
CA GLN A 88 23.48 -3.20 2.25
C GLN A 88 21.98 -3.50 2.37
N ARG A 89 21.56 -4.73 1.98
CA ARG A 89 20.17 -5.16 2.16
C ARG A 89 19.72 -5.09 3.61
N TRP A 90 20.56 -5.55 4.55
CA TRP A 90 20.26 -5.47 5.97
C TRP A 90 20.26 -4.03 6.50
N GLN A 91 21.11 -3.14 5.97
CA GLN A 91 21.07 -1.71 6.31
C GLN A 91 19.76 -1.07 5.87
N VAL A 92 19.30 -1.31 4.63
CA VAL A 92 18.00 -0.83 4.14
C VAL A 92 16.87 -1.37 5.01
N MET A 93 16.89 -2.68 5.29
CA MET A 93 15.86 -3.32 6.11
C MET A 93 15.82 -2.76 7.53
N GLN A 94 16.98 -2.53 8.16
CA GLN A 94 17.07 -1.95 9.50
C GLN A 94 16.38 -0.59 9.57
N TRP A 95 16.68 0.31 8.63
CA TRP A 95 16.07 1.65 8.60
C TRP A 95 14.59 1.60 8.26
N LEU A 96 14.18 0.71 7.35
CA LEU A 96 12.79 0.54 6.99
C LEU A 96 11.96 0.04 8.17
N ILE A 97 12.43 -1.00 8.86
CA ILE A 97 11.77 -1.55 10.05
C ILE A 97 11.73 -0.52 11.18
N TRP A 98 12.83 0.20 11.41
CA TRP A 98 12.87 1.28 12.39
C TRP A 98 11.82 2.36 12.08
N GLN A 99 11.69 2.77 10.82
CA GLN A 99 10.67 3.75 10.42
C GLN A 99 9.26 3.22 10.71
N VAL A 100 8.96 1.98 10.32
CA VAL A 100 7.64 1.36 10.51
C VAL A 100 7.29 1.22 11.99
N SER A 101 8.25 0.88 12.85
CA SER A 101 8.02 0.64 14.28
C SER A 101 8.04 1.91 15.14
N THR A 102 8.83 2.92 14.74
CA THR A 102 9.16 4.07 15.59
C THR A 102 8.55 5.36 15.09
N LEU A 103 8.48 5.55 13.77
CA LEU A 103 7.97 6.76 13.12
C LEU A 103 6.56 6.55 12.56
N ILE A 104 5.66 6.05 13.41
CA ILE A 104 4.23 6.10 13.14
C ILE A 104 3.74 7.48 13.59
N ALA A 105 3.19 8.26 12.66
CA ALA A 105 2.65 9.58 12.97
C ALA A 105 1.64 9.48 14.12
N LYS A 106 1.95 10.11 15.26
CA LYS A 106 0.92 10.43 16.26
C LYS A 106 -0.12 11.31 15.56
N PRO A 107 -1.42 11.08 15.78
CA PRO A 107 -2.44 11.91 15.14
C PRO A 107 -2.20 13.36 15.56
N ARG A 108 -1.93 14.23 14.58
CA ARG A 108 -2.04 15.68 14.79
C ARG A 108 -3.52 15.92 15.06
N ALA A 109 -3.86 16.42 16.24
CA ALA A 109 -5.21 16.87 16.56
C ALA A 109 -5.72 17.72 15.39
N ALA A 110 -6.86 17.31 14.83
CA ALA A 110 -7.41 17.84 13.60
C ALA A 110 -7.59 19.36 13.71
N ILE A 111 -6.87 20.13 12.89
CA ILE A 111 -7.23 21.52 12.60
C ILE A 111 -8.25 21.43 11.47
N GLY A 112 -9.48 21.86 11.77
CA GLY A 112 -10.68 21.63 10.98
C GLY A 112 -10.53 21.93 9.50
N SER A 113 -10.82 20.91 8.67
CA SER A 113 -11.15 21.06 7.27
C SER A 113 -12.62 20.72 7.09
N SER A 114 -13.38 21.64 6.49
CA SER A 114 -14.80 21.50 6.17
C SER A 114 -15.10 20.16 5.48
N VAL A 115 -16.13 19.47 5.98
CA VAL A 115 -16.64 18.22 5.43
C VAL A 115 -17.32 18.50 4.09
N ALA A 116 -16.78 17.97 3.00
CA ALA A 116 -17.52 17.84 1.75
C ALA A 116 -18.43 16.60 1.84
N GLU A 117 -19.65 16.70 1.31
CA GLU A 117 -20.63 15.61 1.27
C GLU A 117 -20.04 14.34 0.60
N PRO A 118 -20.44 13.14 1.04
CA PRO A 118 -19.99 11.89 0.44
C PRO A 118 -20.63 11.74 -0.95
N ASP A 119 -19.88 12.04 -2.01
CA ASP A 119 -20.20 11.49 -3.33
C ASP A 119 -19.89 9.99 -3.27
N ASN A 120 -20.93 9.16 -3.27
CA ASN A 120 -20.85 7.70 -3.13
C ASN A 120 -20.24 7.02 -4.38
N ARG A 121 -19.62 7.81 -5.26
CA ARG A 121 -18.81 7.38 -6.40
C ARG A 121 -17.36 7.47 -5.97
N LEU A 122 -16.82 6.39 -5.40
CA LEU A 122 -15.38 6.15 -5.41
C LEU A 122 -14.86 6.52 -6.80
N GLY A 123 -13.94 7.48 -6.91
CA GLY A 123 -13.40 7.97 -8.20
C GLY A 123 -12.63 6.91 -9.01
N CYS A 124 -12.72 5.66 -8.60
CA CYS A 124 -12.00 4.52 -9.08
C CYS A 124 -12.99 3.52 -9.70
N SER A 125 -13.24 3.68 -11.00
CA SER A 125 -14.08 2.76 -11.79
C SER A 125 -13.48 1.37 -12.01
N ARG A 126 -12.35 1.06 -11.34
CA ARG A 126 -11.51 -0.12 -11.54
C ARG A 126 -11.06 -0.72 -10.21
N PHE A 127 -12.00 -1.15 -9.39
CA PHE A 127 -11.65 -2.23 -8.46
C PHE A 127 -11.42 -3.48 -9.31
N PRO A 128 -10.20 -4.06 -9.33
CA PRO A 128 -10.04 -5.37 -9.92
C PRO A 128 -10.99 -6.33 -9.20
N SER A 129 -11.63 -7.25 -9.95
CA SER A 129 -12.27 -8.41 -9.32
C SER A 129 -11.25 -9.04 -8.38
N ALA A 130 -11.59 -9.19 -7.10
CA ALA A 130 -10.66 -9.65 -6.08
C ALA A 130 -9.82 -10.83 -6.61
N PRO A 131 -8.48 -10.80 -6.50
CA PRO A 131 -7.69 -11.98 -6.84
C PRO A 131 -8.21 -13.15 -6.02
N ALA A 132 -8.34 -14.33 -6.65
CA ALA A 132 -8.76 -15.54 -5.97
C ALA A 132 -7.97 -15.66 -4.67
N ARG A 133 -8.69 -15.71 -3.53
CA ARG A 133 -8.07 -15.77 -2.20
C ARG A 133 -6.91 -16.77 -2.25
N PRO A 134 -5.69 -16.43 -1.78
CA PRO A 134 -4.68 -17.45 -1.58
C PRO A 134 -5.28 -18.45 -0.59
N THR A 135 -5.48 -19.69 -1.05
CA THR A 135 -5.83 -20.80 -0.18
C THR A 135 -4.70 -20.94 0.81
N VAL A 136 -4.88 -20.42 2.03
CA VAL A 136 -3.97 -20.71 3.14
C VAL A 136 -4.13 -22.20 3.37
N ALA A 137 -3.22 -22.99 2.81
CA ALA A 137 -3.07 -24.38 3.20
C ALA A 137 -2.77 -24.37 4.70
N CYS A 138 -3.72 -24.87 5.50
CA CYS A 138 -3.47 -25.21 6.89
C CYS A 138 -2.27 -26.16 6.91
N VAL A 139 -1.09 -25.63 7.26
CA VAL A 139 0.03 -26.46 7.65
C VAL A 139 -0.38 -27.11 8.97
N SER A 140 -0.80 -28.38 8.90
CA SER A 140 -1.02 -29.19 10.09
C SER A 140 0.33 -29.33 10.80
N ILE A 141 0.51 -28.63 11.91
CA ILE A 141 1.63 -28.87 12.81
C ILE A 141 1.34 -30.21 13.49
N SER A 142 1.90 -31.29 12.94
CA SER A 142 2.00 -32.57 13.64
C SER A 142 3.01 -32.39 14.77
N SER A 143 2.51 -32.33 16.01
CA SER A 143 3.34 -32.47 17.21
C SER A 143 4.09 -33.80 17.17
N ARG A 144 5.42 -33.74 17.30
CA ARG A 144 6.23 -34.84 17.82
C ARG A 144 6.74 -34.45 19.20
#